data_AF-A0A975S972-F1
#
_entry.id   AF-A0A975S972-F1
#
_cell.length_a   1.000
_cell.length_b   1.000
_cell.length_c   1.000
_cell.angle_alpha   90.00
_cell.angle_beta   90.00
_cell.angle_gamma   90.00
#
_symmetry.space_group_name_H-M   'P 1'
#
loop_
_entity.id
_entity.type
_entity.pdbx_description
1 polymer ?
#
loop_
_entity_poly.entity_id
_entity_poly.type
_entity_poly.pdbx_seq_one_letter_code
_entity_poly.pdbx_strand_id
1 'polypeptide(L)'
;MFKKLLIDIELKDIIDNNIKNLYLENNINFDYIDRIDSPIKNTLYLTANKDKITSNCQSVFLILNDYEFLDIKNSICIKFLEDVIKIYKSDLLVSWATELQFLAQNTLAYSKNQFDIERAERIREIACEMISYKYKLPIKKVKNFFANEVGYQTPKIENRAVIIKDYKILLVKEKIDGKWALPGGYQDVNKTLRENIIKESYEEAGAVVNPIKVIALLNYNKHHEYSFPLGMMKIFVLCDYLSHNFLENTETESVGFFSLNELPELSQNRTTKEQIEMCFECYKNVDEWEVIFD
;
A
#
# COMPACT_ATOMS: atom_id res chain seq x y z
N MET A 1 1.12 -5.18 8.92
CA MET A 1 2.02 -5.89 9.85
C MET A 1 2.10 -7.35 9.41
N PHE A 2 3.30 -7.91 9.31
CA PHE A 2 3.49 -9.32 8.89
C PHE A 2 2.81 -10.27 9.88
N LYS A 3 2.25 -11.36 9.36
CA LYS A 3 1.58 -12.40 10.16
C LYS A 3 2.45 -13.64 10.35
N LYS A 4 3.56 -13.73 9.62
CA LYS A 4 4.49 -14.86 9.66
C LYS A 4 5.93 -14.39 9.47
N LEU A 5 6.86 -15.02 10.19
CA LEU A 5 8.30 -14.88 9.98
C LEU A 5 8.87 -16.20 9.49
N LEU A 6 9.56 -16.21 8.36
CA LEU A 6 10.30 -17.36 7.86
C LEU A 6 11.80 -17.11 8.03
N ILE A 7 12.45 -18.00 8.78
CA ILE A 7 13.86 -17.87 9.13
C ILE A 7 14.63 -18.92 8.34
N ASP A 8 15.72 -18.52 7.71
CA ASP A 8 16.66 -19.46 7.10
C ASP A 8 17.11 -20.50 8.14
N ILE A 9 17.03 -21.78 7.78
CA ILE A 9 17.43 -22.88 8.65
C ILE A 9 18.89 -22.75 9.13
N GLU A 10 19.75 -22.11 8.33
CA GLU A 10 21.15 -21.84 8.71
C GLU A 10 21.29 -20.84 9.88
N LEU A 11 20.27 -20.02 10.10
CA LEU A 11 20.23 -19.08 11.22
C LEU A 11 19.61 -19.70 12.49
N LYS A 12 19.17 -20.96 12.46
CA LYS A 12 18.45 -21.60 13.57
C LYS A 12 19.20 -21.56 14.90
N ASP A 13 20.50 -21.78 14.86
CA ASP A 13 21.36 -21.86 16.04
C ASP A 13 21.99 -20.51 16.42
N ILE A 14 21.88 -19.50 15.55
CA ILE A 14 22.45 -18.16 15.73
C ILE A 14 21.35 -17.17 16.17
N ILE A 15 20.10 -17.40 15.76
CA ILE A 15 19.00 -16.47 16.03
C ILE A 15 18.66 -16.42 17.52
N ASP A 16 18.85 -15.23 18.10
CA ASP A 16 18.62 -14.94 19.51
C ASP A 16 17.16 -15.26 19.92
N ASN A 17 17.01 -15.84 21.11
CA ASN A 17 15.71 -16.06 21.74
C ASN A 17 14.92 -14.76 21.91
N ASN A 18 15.58 -13.60 22.04
CA ASN A 18 14.89 -12.30 22.09
C ASN A 18 14.10 -12.01 20.79
N ILE A 19 14.61 -12.43 19.63
CA ILE A 19 13.90 -12.27 18.36
C ILE A 19 12.71 -13.23 18.33
N LYS A 20 12.91 -14.50 18.69
CA LYS A 20 11.84 -15.50 18.76
C LYS A 20 10.71 -15.04 19.69
N ASN A 21 11.06 -14.56 20.88
CA ASN A 21 10.12 -14.07 21.88
C ASN A 21 9.37 -12.84 21.39
N LEU A 22 10.05 -11.87 20.75
CA LEU A 22 9.39 -10.68 20.19
C LEU A 22 8.25 -11.05 19.23
N TYR A 23 8.48 -11.98 18.31
CA TYR A 23 7.45 -12.36 17.34
C TYR A 23 6.34 -13.21 17.97
N LEU A 24 6.67 -14.14 18.87
CA LEU A 24 5.68 -14.94 19.62
C LEU A 24 4.78 -14.07 20.50
N GLU A 25 5.35 -13.12 21.26
CA GLU A 25 4.61 -12.19 22.12
C GLU A 25 3.64 -11.30 21.32
N ASN A 26 3.89 -11.10 20.04
CA ASN A 26 3.02 -10.32 19.14
C ASN A 26 2.13 -11.20 18.23
N ASN A 27 1.92 -12.48 18.58
CA ASN A 27 1.11 -13.44 17.82
C ASN A 27 1.56 -13.63 16.35
N ILE A 28 2.85 -13.49 16.08
CA ILE A 28 3.44 -13.75 14.77
C ILE A 28 4.13 -15.11 14.85
N ASN A 29 3.58 -16.08 14.11
CA ASN A 29 4.18 -17.41 14.02
C ASN A 29 5.50 -17.34 13.24
N PHE A 30 6.47 -18.16 13.64
CA PHE A 30 7.70 -18.33 12.88
C PHE A 30 7.95 -19.80 12.52
N ASP A 31 8.51 -20.03 11.34
CA ASP A 31 8.98 -21.34 10.90
C ASP A 31 10.39 -21.22 10.33
N TYR A 32 11.11 -22.34 10.29
CA TYR A 32 12.38 -22.44 9.59
C TYR A 32 12.19 -22.96 8.18
N ILE A 33 12.91 -22.39 7.22
CA ILE A 33 12.87 -22.78 5.82
C ILE A 33 14.28 -22.81 5.23
N ASP A 34 14.53 -23.70 4.28
CA ASP A 34 15.83 -23.77 3.60
C ASP A 34 15.92 -22.80 2.41
N ARG A 35 14.83 -22.63 1.65
CA ARG A 35 14.79 -21.75 0.48
C ARG A 35 13.41 -21.17 0.23
N ILE A 36 13.36 -20.00 -0.40
CA ILE A 36 12.10 -19.35 -0.79
C ILE A 36 11.91 -19.45 -2.30
N ASP A 37 11.06 -20.38 -2.74
CA ASP A 37 10.79 -20.58 -4.16
C ASP A 37 9.73 -19.62 -4.72
N SER A 38 8.90 -19.04 -3.87
CA SER A 38 7.88 -18.05 -4.24
C SER A 38 7.53 -17.11 -3.07
N PRO A 39 7.16 -15.84 -3.34
CA PRO A 39 6.75 -14.89 -2.31
C PRO A 39 5.46 -15.32 -1.60
N ILE A 40 5.47 -15.30 -0.27
CA ILE A 40 4.29 -15.58 0.56
C ILE A 40 3.76 -14.26 1.12
N LYS A 41 2.48 -13.98 0.89
CA LYS A 41 1.83 -12.73 1.34
C LYS A 41 1.91 -12.59 2.86
N ASN A 42 2.10 -11.35 3.34
CA ASN A 42 2.20 -11.01 4.77
C ASN A 42 3.28 -11.80 5.53
N THR A 43 4.31 -12.27 4.84
CA THR A 43 5.43 -13.02 5.46
C THR A 43 6.71 -12.21 5.36
N LEU A 44 7.43 -12.13 6.47
CA LEU A 44 8.76 -11.56 6.55
C LEU A 44 9.78 -12.69 6.46
N TYR A 45 10.86 -12.50 5.72
CA TYR A 45 11.92 -13.50 5.59
C TYR A 45 13.20 -12.99 6.23
N LEU A 46 13.95 -13.86 6.90
CA LEU A 46 15.25 -13.53 7.49
C LEU A 46 16.30 -14.55 7.03
N THR A 47 17.34 -14.09 6.34
CA THR A 47 18.44 -14.93 5.86
C THR A 47 19.77 -14.17 5.86
N ALA A 48 20.88 -14.89 5.89
CA ALA A 48 22.23 -14.35 5.62
C ALA A 48 22.73 -14.75 4.22
N ASN A 49 21.95 -15.52 3.46
CA ASN A 49 22.35 -16.09 2.19
C ASN A 49 21.41 -15.60 1.08
N LYS A 50 21.95 -14.72 0.23
CA LYS A 50 21.22 -14.11 -0.88
C LYS A 50 20.75 -15.12 -1.93
N ASP A 51 21.46 -16.23 -2.11
CA ASP A 51 21.15 -17.23 -3.15
C ASP A 51 19.93 -18.08 -2.81
N LYS A 52 19.48 -18.01 -1.54
CA LYS A 52 18.26 -18.66 -1.04
C LYS A 52 17.00 -17.82 -1.26
N ILE A 53 17.15 -16.62 -1.81
CA ILE A 53 16.06 -15.68 -2.09
C ILE A 53 15.82 -15.64 -3.61
N THR A 54 14.56 -15.65 -4.03
CA THR A 54 14.19 -15.38 -5.43
C THR A 54 13.98 -13.88 -5.63
N SER A 55 14.20 -13.37 -6.85
CA SER A 55 14.05 -11.94 -7.19
C SER A 55 12.64 -11.38 -6.91
N ASN A 56 11.64 -12.26 -6.77
CA ASN A 56 10.25 -11.89 -6.50
C ASN A 56 9.91 -11.89 -5.00
N CYS A 57 10.82 -12.31 -4.12
CA CYS A 57 10.61 -12.21 -2.68
C CYS A 57 10.55 -10.75 -2.25
N GLN A 58 9.50 -10.42 -1.50
CA GLN A 58 9.32 -9.10 -0.91
C GLN A 58 9.51 -9.23 0.60
N SER A 59 9.98 -8.16 1.26
CA SER A 59 10.13 -8.09 2.73
C SER A 59 11.14 -9.11 3.27
N VAL A 60 12.42 -8.91 2.94
CA VAL A 60 13.52 -9.77 3.39
C VAL A 60 14.47 -8.98 4.28
N PHE A 61 14.69 -9.43 5.51
CA PHE A 61 15.88 -9.06 6.27
C PHE A 61 17.06 -9.89 5.78
N LEU A 62 18.00 -9.22 5.14
CA LEU A 62 19.23 -9.84 4.67
C LEU A 62 20.40 -9.38 5.53
N ILE A 63 21.05 -10.34 6.19
CA ILE A 63 22.25 -10.06 6.97
C ILE A 63 23.43 -9.96 6.00
N LEU A 64 24.00 -8.75 5.87
CA LEU A 64 25.15 -8.49 5.00
C LEU A 64 26.37 -8.07 5.82
N ASN A 65 27.49 -8.77 5.61
CA ASN A 65 28.79 -8.38 6.16
C ASN A 65 29.48 -7.30 5.31
N ASP A 66 29.22 -7.28 4.00
CA ASP A 66 29.75 -6.30 3.03
C ASP A 66 28.62 -5.74 2.14
N TYR A 67 28.78 -4.49 1.67
CA TYR A 67 27.81 -3.82 0.79
C TYR A 67 27.86 -4.42 -0.63
N GLU A 68 27.34 -5.64 -0.80
CA GLU A 68 26.93 -6.11 -2.12
C GLU A 68 25.54 -5.56 -2.42
N PHE A 69 25.43 -4.76 -3.48
CA PHE A 69 24.14 -4.31 -3.99
C PHE A 69 23.37 -5.51 -4.50
N LEU A 70 22.33 -5.90 -3.77
CA LEU A 70 21.33 -6.83 -4.24
C LEU A 70 20.14 -6.06 -4.81
N ASP A 71 19.76 -6.44 -6.03
CA ASP A 71 18.56 -5.96 -6.70
C ASP A 71 17.30 -6.73 -6.21
N ILE A 72 17.24 -7.04 -4.92
CA ILE A 72 16.06 -7.64 -4.28
C ILE A 72 15.19 -6.50 -3.75
N LYS A 73 14.08 -6.26 -4.44
CA LYS A 73 13.11 -5.23 -4.09
C LYS A 73 12.57 -5.46 -2.67
N ASN A 74 12.66 -4.44 -1.81
CA ASN A 74 12.21 -4.48 -0.41
C ASN A 74 13.01 -5.42 0.50
N SER A 75 14.27 -5.68 0.17
CA SER A 75 15.22 -6.21 1.14
C SER A 75 15.69 -5.09 2.08
N ILE A 76 15.60 -5.33 3.38
CA ILE A 76 16.22 -4.49 4.39
C ILE A 76 17.54 -5.17 4.78
N CYS A 77 18.63 -4.60 4.31
CA CYS A 77 19.96 -5.05 4.70
C CYS A 77 20.21 -4.67 6.16
N ILE A 78 20.45 -5.69 6.99
CA ILE A 78 20.80 -5.54 8.40
C ILE A 78 22.23 -6.02 8.62
N LYS A 79 22.91 -5.43 9.59
CA LYS A 79 24.26 -5.90 9.98
C LYS A 79 24.20 -6.87 11.13
N PHE A 80 23.26 -6.65 12.04
CA PHE A 80 23.11 -7.47 13.22
C PHE A 80 21.66 -7.95 13.37
N LEU A 81 21.50 -9.12 13.97
CA LEU A 81 20.19 -9.73 14.20
C LEU A 81 19.29 -8.83 15.07
N GLU A 82 19.86 -8.08 16.01
CA GLU A 82 19.14 -7.14 16.88
C GLU A 82 18.52 -5.97 16.10
N ASP A 83 18.99 -5.67 14.88
CA ASP A 83 18.40 -4.65 14.04
C ASP A 83 16.99 -5.06 13.58
N VAL A 84 16.68 -6.36 13.48
CA VAL A 84 15.31 -6.87 13.25
C VAL A 84 14.37 -6.38 14.34
N ILE A 85 14.80 -6.47 15.61
CA ILE A 85 14.01 -6.03 16.77
C ILE A 85 13.79 -4.52 16.72
N LYS A 86 14.83 -3.75 16.39
CA LYS A 86 14.73 -2.28 16.30
C LYS A 86 13.75 -1.86 15.21
N ILE A 87 13.81 -2.50 14.04
CA ILE A 87 12.94 -2.19 12.90
C ILE A 87 11.49 -2.56 13.23
N TYR A 88 11.26 -3.75 13.79
CA TYR A 88 9.94 -4.16 14.23
C TYR A 88 9.33 -3.22 15.28
N LYS A 89 10.09 -2.90 16.35
CA LYS A 89 9.64 -1.96 17.40
C LYS A 89 9.41 -0.56 16.86
N SER A 90 10.21 -0.13 15.88
CA SER A 90 10.03 1.14 15.19
C SER A 90 8.68 1.20 14.47
N ASP A 91 8.24 0.11 13.84
CA ASP A 91 6.95 0.06 13.16
C ASP A 91 5.77 -0.04 14.12
N LEU A 92 5.94 -0.73 15.25
CA LEU A 92 4.96 -0.74 16.33
C LEU A 92 4.71 0.67 16.90
N LEU A 93 5.77 1.50 17.03
CA LEU A 93 5.64 2.90 17.46
C LEU A 93 4.74 3.71 16.52
N VAL A 94 4.81 3.48 15.20
CA VAL A 94 3.94 4.14 14.23
C VAL A 94 2.51 3.66 14.37
N SER A 95 2.31 2.35 14.55
CA SER A 95 0.97 1.79 14.78
C SER A 95 0.29 2.43 15.98
N TRP A 96 0.99 2.53 17.12
CA TRP A 96 0.46 3.17 18.31
C TRP A 96 0.22 4.66 18.12
N ALA A 97 1.13 5.37 17.46
CA ALA A 97 0.93 6.79 17.16
C ALA A 97 -0.33 7.00 16.29
N THR A 98 -0.53 6.18 15.25
CA THR A 98 -1.73 6.21 14.40
C THR A 98 -3.00 5.95 15.22
N GLU A 99 -3.01 4.92 16.06
CA GLU A 99 -4.18 4.60 16.90
C GLU A 99 -4.50 5.71 17.91
N LEU A 100 -3.49 6.25 18.60
CA LEU A 100 -3.66 7.37 19.53
C LEU A 100 -4.20 8.62 18.82
N GLN A 101 -3.67 8.93 17.62
CA GLN A 101 -4.15 10.05 16.83
C GLN A 101 -5.61 9.85 16.42
N PHE A 102 -6.00 8.66 15.98
CA PHE A 102 -7.37 8.31 15.62
C PHE A 102 -8.34 8.45 16.80
N LEU A 103 -8.02 7.84 17.95
CA LEU A 103 -8.85 7.91 19.15
C LEU A 103 -9.03 9.34 19.66
N ALA A 104 -7.93 10.11 19.67
CA ALA A 104 -7.97 11.51 20.05
C ALA A 104 -8.82 12.34 19.08
N GLN A 105 -8.63 12.14 17.77
CA GLN A 105 -9.38 12.87 16.74
C GLN A 105 -10.88 12.58 16.82
N ASN A 106 -11.27 11.34 17.06
CA ASN A 106 -12.68 10.97 17.25
C ASN A 106 -13.28 11.59 18.51
N THR A 107 -12.48 11.71 19.58
CA THR A 107 -12.91 12.42 20.79
C THR A 107 -13.13 13.90 20.50
N LEU A 108 -12.22 14.54 19.75
CA LEU A 108 -12.35 15.94 19.33
C LEU A 108 -13.53 16.17 18.39
N ALA A 109 -13.93 15.16 17.63
CA ALA A 109 -15.07 15.24 16.72
C ALA A 109 -16.42 15.31 17.44
N TYR A 110 -16.56 14.62 18.58
CA TYR A 110 -17.86 14.39 19.21
C TYR A 110 -17.99 14.95 20.63
N SER A 111 -16.89 15.08 21.36
CA SER A 111 -16.95 15.51 22.75
C SER A 111 -17.42 16.96 22.86
N LYS A 112 -18.27 17.22 23.85
CA LYS A 112 -18.72 18.56 24.25
C LYS A 112 -18.11 19.00 25.58
N ASN A 113 -17.39 18.11 26.27
CA ASN A 113 -16.79 18.38 27.56
C ASN A 113 -15.39 18.97 27.37
N GLN A 114 -15.15 20.17 27.92
CA GLN A 114 -13.89 20.89 27.75
C GLN A 114 -12.67 20.10 28.28
N PHE A 115 -12.80 19.39 29.41
CA PHE A 115 -11.71 18.60 29.96
C PHE A 115 -11.35 17.40 29.07
N ASP A 116 -12.34 16.79 28.42
CA ASP A 116 -12.10 15.70 27.47
C ASP A 116 -11.44 16.21 26.19
N ILE A 117 -11.82 17.40 25.74
CA ILE A 117 -11.20 18.06 24.58
C ILE A 117 -9.72 18.34 24.88
N GLU A 118 -9.40 19.00 25.99
CA GLU A 118 -8.00 19.30 26.38
C GLU A 118 -7.14 18.03 26.50
N ARG A 119 -7.71 16.96 27.08
CA ARG A 119 -7.03 15.64 27.13
C ARG A 119 -6.80 15.05 25.75
N ALA A 120 -7.80 15.08 24.88
CA ALA A 120 -7.70 14.55 23.52
C ALA A 120 -6.69 15.35 22.68
N GLU A 121 -6.65 16.68 22.81
CA GLU A 121 -5.63 17.51 22.17
C GLU A 121 -4.22 17.06 22.59
N ARG A 122 -3.98 16.86 23.90
CA ARG A 122 -2.67 16.40 24.37
C ARG A 122 -2.32 15.00 23.86
N ILE A 123 -3.27 14.06 23.83
CA ILE A 123 -3.03 12.72 23.27
C ILE A 123 -2.65 12.82 21.78
N ARG A 124 -3.35 13.66 21.00
CA ARG A 124 -3.04 13.91 19.59
C ARG A 124 -1.64 14.51 19.39
N GLU A 125 -1.21 15.39 20.29
CA GLU A 125 0.14 15.94 20.27
C GLU A 125 1.22 14.90 20.55
N ILE A 126 1.01 14.02 21.54
CA ILE A 126 1.94 12.92 21.84
C ILE A 126 2.09 12.01 20.61
N ALA A 127 0.99 11.70 19.93
CA ALA A 127 1.05 10.91 18.69
C ALA A 127 1.90 11.60 17.61
N CYS A 128 1.78 12.93 17.45
CA CYS A 128 2.62 13.70 16.53
C CYS A 128 4.09 13.74 16.98
N GLU A 129 4.37 13.84 18.29
CA GLU A 129 5.73 13.79 18.85
C GLU A 129 6.40 12.44 18.55
N MET A 130 5.66 11.32 18.66
CA MET A 130 6.15 9.97 18.32
C MET A 130 6.59 9.86 16.85
N ILE A 131 5.75 10.34 15.92
CA ILE A 131 6.07 10.35 14.47
C ILE A 131 7.23 11.30 14.17
N SER A 132 7.24 12.50 14.77
CA SER A 132 8.32 13.48 14.64
C SER A 132 9.65 12.91 15.10
N TYR A 133 9.67 12.22 16.24
CA TYR A 133 10.86 11.56 16.78
C TYR A 133 11.37 10.44 15.85
N LYS A 134 10.49 9.53 15.40
CA LYS A 134 10.87 8.41 14.52
C LYS A 134 11.49 8.89 13.21
N TYR A 135 10.82 9.81 12.52
CA TYR A 135 11.23 10.25 11.18
C TYR A 135 12.12 11.49 11.19
N LYS A 136 12.47 12.01 12.38
CA LYS A 136 13.23 13.26 12.56
C LYS A 136 12.64 14.43 11.76
N LEU A 137 11.31 14.47 11.67
CA LEU A 137 10.57 15.50 10.95
C LEU A 137 10.21 16.65 11.89
N PRO A 138 10.22 17.91 11.43
CA PRO A 138 9.71 19.03 12.23
C PRO A 138 8.28 18.77 12.69
N ILE A 139 7.98 18.99 13.97
CA ILE A 139 6.66 18.71 14.55
C ILE A 139 5.52 19.41 13.81
N LYS A 140 5.76 20.63 13.31
CA LYS A 140 4.82 21.39 12.48
C LYS A 140 4.46 20.65 11.19
N LYS A 141 5.45 20.02 10.55
CA LYS A 141 5.22 19.22 9.34
C LYS A 141 4.37 17.99 9.67
N VAL A 142 4.67 17.31 10.77
CA VAL A 142 3.88 16.15 11.22
C VAL A 142 2.43 16.55 11.49
N LYS A 143 2.18 17.59 12.30
CA LYS A 143 0.82 18.07 12.59
C LYS A 143 0.03 18.37 11.30
N ASN A 144 0.67 18.98 10.31
CA ASN A 144 0.04 19.34 9.03
C ASN A 144 -0.34 18.17 8.12
N PHE A 145 0.30 17.01 8.25
CA PHE A 145 0.05 15.86 7.36
C PHE A 145 -0.62 14.67 8.06
N PHE A 146 -0.38 14.52 9.36
CA PHE A 146 -0.84 13.37 10.14
C PHE A 146 -2.04 13.70 11.04
N ALA A 147 -2.18 14.96 11.49
CA ALA A 147 -3.22 15.37 12.44
C ALA A 147 -3.96 16.63 11.95
N ASN A 148 -4.27 16.69 10.65
CA ASN A 148 -4.88 17.85 10.01
C ASN A 148 -6.39 17.72 9.76
N GLU A 149 -6.97 16.54 9.99
CA GLU A 149 -8.38 16.30 9.74
C GLU A 149 -9.26 16.88 10.85
N VAL A 150 -10.50 17.23 10.50
CA VAL A 150 -11.53 17.72 11.42
C VAL A 150 -12.71 16.77 11.35
N GLY A 151 -13.33 16.50 12.50
CA GLY A 151 -14.37 15.48 12.61
C GLY A 151 -13.80 14.08 12.73
N TYR A 152 -14.64 13.08 12.45
CA TYR A 152 -14.26 11.67 12.54
C TYR A 152 -13.29 11.32 11.41
N GLN A 153 -12.19 10.66 11.76
CA GLN A 153 -11.17 10.29 10.80
C GLN A 153 -11.54 9.00 10.08
N THR A 154 -11.40 9.00 8.76
CA THR A 154 -11.69 7.84 7.90
C THR A 154 -10.51 7.56 6.96
N PRO A 155 -10.35 6.33 6.46
CA PRO A 155 -9.45 6.07 5.35
C PRO A 155 -9.79 6.99 4.16
N LYS A 156 -8.76 7.40 3.41
CA LYS A 156 -8.99 8.10 2.14
C LYS A 156 -9.55 7.13 1.10
N ILE A 157 -10.20 7.64 0.07
CA ILE A 157 -10.73 6.83 -1.02
C ILE A 157 -9.98 7.18 -2.30
N GLU A 158 -9.51 6.15 -2.99
CA GLU A 158 -8.97 6.21 -4.35
C GLU A 158 -9.83 5.31 -5.25
N ASN A 159 -9.99 5.69 -6.51
CA ASN A 159 -10.70 4.90 -7.50
C ASN A 159 -9.85 4.69 -8.76
N ARG A 160 -10.07 3.57 -9.43
CA ARG A 160 -9.38 3.19 -10.68
C ARG A 160 -10.41 2.77 -11.72
N ALA A 161 -10.32 3.42 -12.88
CA ALA A 161 -11.10 3.07 -14.06
C ALA A 161 -10.49 1.86 -14.76
N VAL A 162 -11.28 0.81 -14.90
CA VAL A 162 -10.90 -0.41 -15.60
C VAL A 162 -11.58 -0.40 -16.95
N ILE A 163 -10.80 -0.12 -18.00
CA ILE A 163 -11.28 0.09 -19.36
C ILE A 163 -10.61 -0.97 -20.24
N ILE A 164 -11.37 -1.97 -20.66
CA ILE A 164 -10.85 -3.08 -21.47
C ILE A 164 -11.49 -3.05 -22.85
N LYS A 165 -10.65 -3.13 -23.88
CA LYS A 165 -11.04 -3.21 -25.29
C LYS A 165 -10.16 -4.23 -26.00
N ASP A 166 -10.74 -5.12 -26.79
CA ASP A 166 -10.02 -6.15 -27.55
C ASP A 166 -9.06 -6.99 -26.67
N TYR A 167 -9.51 -7.33 -25.45
CA TYR A 167 -8.72 -8.02 -24.41
C TYR A 167 -7.41 -7.31 -24.01
N LYS A 168 -7.37 -5.99 -24.18
CA LYS A 168 -6.30 -5.12 -23.71
C LYS A 168 -6.87 -4.09 -22.74
N ILE A 169 -6.15 -3.80 -21.68
CA ILE A 169 -6.53 -2.83 -20.66
C ILE A 169 -5.87 -1.48 -20.93
N LEU A 170 -6.62 -0.39 -20.79
CA LEU A 170 -6.09 0.96 -20.92
C LEU A 170 -5.24 1.31 -19.69
N LEU A 171 -4.01 1.73 -19.92
CA LEU A 171 -3.12 2.27 -18.91
C LEU A 171 -2.65 3.67 -19.32
N VAL A 172 -2.29 4.46 -18.32
CA VAL A 172 -1.71 5.79 -18.46
C VAL A 172 -0.29 5.78 -17.92
N LYS A 173 0.63 6.48 -18.59
CA LYS A 173 2.02 6.66 -18.14
C LYS A 173 2.14 7.99 -17.41
N GLU A 174 2.41 7.95 -16.11
CA GLU A 174 2.50 9.17 -15.31
C GLU A 174 3.88 9.83 -15.43
N LYS A 175 3.90 11.16 -15.53
CA LYS A 175 5.15 11.94 -15.64
C LYS A 175 6.02 11.88 -14.39
N ILE A 176 5.43 11.62 -13.22
CA ILE A 176 6.14 11.66 -11.94
C ILE A 176 7.12 10.51 -11.75
N ASP A 177 6.77 9.30 -12.21
CA ASP A 177 7.63 8.11 -12.10
C ASP A 177 7.94 7.45 -13.45
N GLY A 178 7.33 7.91 -14.55
CA GLY A 178 7.52 7.35 -15.88
C GLY A 178 6.95 5.95 -16.06
N LYS A 179 6.10 5.48 -15.13
CA LYS A 179 5.53 4.13 -15.10
C LYS A 179 4.04 4.17 -15.39
N TRP A 180 3.49 2.98 -15.61
CA TRP A 180 2.11 2.82 -16.06
C TRP A 180 1.16 2.42 -14.94
N ALA A 181 -0.05 2.97 -14.93
CA ALA A 181 -1.11 2.62 -14.00
C ALA A 181 -2.48 2.63 -14.68
N LEU A 182 -3.49 2.06 -14.03
CA LEU A 182 -4.87 2.28 -14.41
C LEU A 182 -5.22 3.77 -14.23
N PRO A 183 -5.98 4.37 -15.16
CA PRO A 183 -6.43 5.74 -14.97
C PRO A 183 -7.24 5.87 -13.68
N GLY A 184 -7.02 6.94 -12.92
CA GLY A 184 -7.73 7.17 -11.67
C GLY A 184 -6.89 7.84 -10.59
N GLY A 185 -7.58 8.26 -9.53
CA GLY A 185 -6.97 9.02 -8.45
C GLY A 185 -7.85 9.08 -7.22
N TYR A 186 -7.62 10.09 -6.39
CA TYR A 186 -8.42 10.34 -5.21
C TYR A 186 -9.90 10.57 -5.57
N GLN A 187 -10.79 10.15 -4.68
CA GLN A 187 -12.20 10.50 -4.78
C GLN A 187 -12.42 11.96 -4.39
N ASP A 188 -12.90 12.78 -5.33
CA ASP A 188 -13.29 14.15 -5.05
C ASP A 188 -14.48 14.20 -4.07
N VAL A 189 -14.40 15.13 -3.12
CA VAL A 189 -15.39 15.30 -2.03
C VAL A 189 -16.81 15.61 -2.55
N ASN A 190 -16.91 16.27 -3.70
CA ASN A 190 -18.17 16.72 -4.30
C ASN A 190 -18.61 15.91 -5.52
N LYS A 191 -18.00 14.74 -5.75
CA LYS A 191 -18.35 13.83 -6.84
C LYS A 191 -18.82 12.50 -6.30
N THR A 192 -19.79 11.90 -6.98
CA THR A 192 -20.08 10.48 -6.82
C THR A 192 -18.93 9.65 -7.38
N LEU A 193 -18.87 8.36 -7.02
CA LEU A 193 -17.88 7.43 -7.59
C LEU A 193 -17.93 7.39 -9.12
N ARG A 194 -19.15 7.35 -9.69
CA ARG A 194 -19.34 7.33 -11.16
C ARG A 194 -18.80 8.59 -11.82
N GLU A 195 -19.12 9.76 -11.28
CA GLU A 195 -18.64 11.04 -11.81
C GLU A 195 -17.12 11.16 -11.72
N ASN A 196 -16.52 10.66 -10.63
CA ASN A 196 -15.07 10.70 -10.45
C ASN A 196 -14.36 9.79 -11.46
N ILE A 197 -14.85 8.55 -11.63
CA ILE A 197 -14.30 7.63 -12.63
C ILE A 197 -14.36 8.24 -14.04
N ILE A 198 -15.49 8.87 -14.40
CA ILE A 198 -15.63 9.54 -15.70
C ILE A 198 -14.65 10.71 -15.83
N LYS A 199 -14.53 11.54 -14.80
CA LYS A 199 -13.57 12.66 -14.73
C LYS A 199 -12.14 12.16 -14.95
N GLU A 200 -11.66 11.26 -14.10
CA GLU A 200 -10.26 10.79 -14.14
C GLU A 200 -9.94 10.10 -15.48
N SER A 201 -10.87 9.27 -15.99
CA SER A 201 -10.70 8.63 -17.30
C SER A 201 -10.54 9.66 -18.42
N TYR A 202 -11.29 10.76 -18.36
CA TYR A 202 -11.21 11.82 -19.36
C TYR A 202 -9.96 12.69 -19.19
N GLU A 203 -9.64 13.11 -17.97
CA GLU A 203 -8.50 14.00 -17.71
C GLU A 203 -7.16 13.30 -17.97
N GLU A 204 -6.97 12.08 -17.48
CA GLU A 204 -5.71 11.36 -17.62
C GLU A 204 -5.57 10.67 -18.97
N ALA A 205 -6.66 10.10 -19.52
CA ALA A 205 -6.58 9.27 -20.72
C ALA A 205 -7.30 9.82 -21.95
N GLY A 206 -7.97 10.98 -21.83
CA GLY A 206 -8.88 11.48 -22.87
C GLY A 206 -10.05 10.54 -23.14
N ALA A 207 -10.32 9.58 -22.24
CA ALA A 207 -11.24 8.48 -22.45
C ALA A 207 -12.66 8.85 -22.05
N VAL A 208 -13.60 8.61 -22.97
CA VAL A 208 -15.04 8.72 -22.74
C VAL A 208 -15.56 7.32 -22.43
N VAL A 209 -16.10 7.17 -21.22
CA VAL A 209 -16.45 5.86 -20.67
C VAL A 209 -17.80 5.90 -19.97
N ASN A 210 -18.42 4.73 -19.82
CA ASN A 210 -19.59 4.53 -18.98
C ASN A 210 -19.24 3.53 -17.86
N PRO A 211 -19.17 3.95 -16.58
CA PRO A 211 -18.94 3.02 -15.48
C PRO A 211 -20.09 2.01 -15.37
N ILE A 212 -19.83 0.71 -15.29
CA ILE A 212 -20.88 -0.32 -15.30
C ILE A 212 -20.89 -1.22 -14.06
N LYS A 213 -19.73 -1.54 -13.48
CA LYS A 213 -19.64 -2.50 -12.37
C LYS A 213 -18.46 -2.20 -11.46
N VAL A 214 -18.67 -2.28 -10.15
CA VAL A 214 -17.57 -2.28 -9.17
C VAL A 214 -16.96 -3.68 -9.18
N ILE A 215 -15.64 -3.77 -9.36
CA ILE A 215 -14.89 -5.03 -9.37
C ILE A 215 -14.48 -5.39 -7.94
N ALA A 216 -13.90 -4.43 -7.23
CA ALA A 216 -13.34 -4.65 -5.90
C ALA A 216 -13.26 -3.36 -5.07
N LEU A 217 -13.28 -3.53 -3.75
CA LEU A 217 -12.96 -2.51 -2.74
C LEU A 217 -11.84 -3.07 -1.86
N LEU A 218 -10.61 -2.60 -2.09
CA LEU A 218 -9.43 -3.16 -1.44
C LEU A 218 -8.81 -2.16 -0.47
N ASN A 219 -8.34 -2.63 0.69
CA ASN A 219 -7.49 -1.85 1.56
C ASN A 219 -6.09 -1.72 0.94
N TYR A 220 -5.72 -0.49 0.54
CA TYR A 220 -4.45 -0.18 -0.12
C TYR A 220 -3.24 -0.81 0.61
N ASN A 221 -3.17 -0.67 1.94
CA ASN A 221 -2.02 -1.11 2.74
C ASN A 221 -1.85 -2.65 2.77
N LYS A 222 -2.86 -3.43 2.37
CA LYS A 222 -2.78 -4.90 2.28
C LYS A 222 -2.26 -5.40 0.92
N HIS A 223 -2.21 -4.53 -0.09
CA HIS A 223 -1.91 -4.91 -1.47
C HIS A 223 -0.80 -4.07 -2.11
N HIS A 224 -0.19 -3.12 -1.37
CA HIS A 224 0.90 -2.29 -1.84
C HIS A 224 2.05 -2.30 -0.83
N GLU A 225 3.24 -2.00 -1.34
CA GLU A 225 4.51 -1.99 -0.59
C GLU A 225 4.54 -0.91 0.49
N TYR A 226 4.11 0.31 0.14
CA TYR A 226 4.05 1.42 1.07
C TYR A 226 2.70 1.46 1.75
N SER A 227 2.66 1.84 3.02
CA SER A 227 1.42 2.03 3.76
C SER A 227 1.12 3.51 3.95
N PHE A 228 -0.13 3.91 3.73
CA PHE A 228 -0.62 5.21 4.16
C PHE A 228 -0.96 5.15 5.65
N PRO A 229 -0.47 6.10 6.49
CA PRO A 229 -0.70 6.07 7.94
C PRO A 229 -2.17 6.00 8.35
N LEU A 230 -3.06 6.64 7.60
CA LEU A 230 -4.52 6.65 7.85
C LEU A 230 -5.29 5.60 7.05
N GLY A 231 -4.57 4.77 6.30
CA GLY A 231 -5.16 3.83 5.35
C GLY A 231 -5.82 4.50 4.14
N MET A 232 -6.08 3.69 3.13
CA MET A 232 -6.80 4.10 1.93
C MET A 232 -7.61 2.92 1.40
N MET A 233 -8.85 3.19 1.01
CA MET A 233 -9.70 2.26 0.29
C MET A 233 -9.55 2.51 -1.21
N LYS A 234 -9.31 1.45 -1.97
CA LYS A 234 -9.10 1.52 -3.41
C LYS A 234 -10.21 0.78 -4.13
N ILE A 235 -10.98 1.50 -4.94
CA ILE A 235 -12.16 0.98 -5.63
C ILE A 235 -11.85 0.81 -7.11
N PHE A 236 -12.07 -0.39 -7.64
CA PHE A 236 -11.88 -0.68 -9.06
C PHE A 236 -13.24 -0.71 -9.75
N VAL A 237 -13.40 0.04 -10.84
CA VAL A 237 -14.69 0.16 -11.54
C VAL A 237 -14.52 -0.19 -13.01
N LEU A 238 -15.14 -1.28 -13.43
CA LEU A 238 -15.25 -1.67 -14.84
C LEU A 238 -16.10 -0.65 -15.59
N CYS A 239 -15.59 -0.21 -16.74
CA CYS A 239 -16.23 0.78 -17.59
C CYS A 239 -16.33 0.29 -19.03
N ASP A 240 -17.47 0.57 -19.67
CA ASP A 240 -17.59 0.45 -21.12
C ASP A 240 -16.75 1.55 -21.78
N TYR A 241 -15.93 1.15 -22.74
CA TYR A 241 -15.16 2.06 -23.57
C TYR A 241 -15.99 2.59 -24.73
N LEU A 242 -16.08 3.92 -24.89
CA LEU A 242 -16.75 4.55 -26.04
C LEU A 242 -15.72 5.10 -27.04
N SER A 243 -14.80 5.94 -26.57
CA SER A 243 -13.75 6.55 -27.38
C SER A 243 -12.65 7.09 -26.48
N HIS A 244 -11.50 7.45 -27.06
CA HIS A 244 -10.56 8.36 -26.39
C HIS A 244 -9.92 9.29 -27.41
N ASN A 245 -9.57 10.49 -26.96
CA ASN A 245 -8.73 11.44 -27.70
C ASN A 245 -7.76 12.07 -26.71
N PHE A 246 -6.63 11.40 -26.51
CA PHE A 246 -5.64 11.83 -25.53
C PHE A 246 -4.75 12.95 -26.07
N LEU A 247 -4.52 13.95 -25.22
CA LEU A 247 -3.48 14.95 -25.40
C LEU A 247 -2.59 14.89 -24.16
N GLU A 248 -1.27 14.90 -24.38
CA GLU A 248 -0.30 14.98 -23.29
C GLU A 248 -0.62 16.17 -22.38
N ASN A 249 -0.64 15.94 -21.07
CA ASN A 249 -1.05 16.92 -20.09
C ASN A 249 -0.04 17.02 -18.94
N THR A 250 -0.37 17.73 -17.87
CA THR A 250 0.55 17.96 -16.74
C THR A 250 0.87 16.69 -15.95
N GLU A 251 0.00 15.68 -15.99
CA GLU A 251 0.08 14.47 -15.18
C GLU A 251 0.47 13.24 -16.01
N THR A 252 -0.09 13.14 -17.21
CA THR A 252 0.06 11.97 -18.10
C THR A 252 0.92 12.29 -19.31
N GLU A 253 1.92 11.45 -19.53
CA GLU A 253 2.83 11.49 -20.69
C GLU A 253 2.24 10.75 -21.89
N SER A 254 1.64 9.58 -21.67
CA SER A 254 1.11 8.74 -22.74
C SER A 254 0.02 7.79 -22.26
N VAL A 255 -0.75 7.26 -23.22
CA VAL A 255 -1.82 6.30 -22.99
C VAL A 255 -1.63 5.09 -23.89
N GLY A 256 -2.05 3.91 -23.46
CA GLY A 256 -1.86 2.69 -24.23
C GLY A 256 -2.75 1.55 -23.77
N PHE A 257 -3.13 0.69 -24.72
CA PHE A 257 -3.85 -0.55 -24.46
C PHE A 257 -2.88 -1.73 -24.44
N PHE A 258 -2.84 -2.46 -23.33
CA PHE A 258 -1.89 -3.56 -23.11
C PHE A 258 -2.60 -4.88 -22.83
N SER A 259 -2.10 -5.95 -23.44
CA SER A 259 -2.55 -7.30 -23.07
C SER A 259 -1.91 -7.73 -21.76
N LEU A 260 -2.50 -8.71 -21.06
CA LEU A 260 -1.93 -9.22 -19.80
C LEU A 260 -0.50 -9.77 -19.97
N ASN A 261 -0.17 -10.28 -21.15
CA ASN A 261 1.15 -10.85 -21.46
C ASN A 261 2.19 -9.81 -21.90
N GLU A 262 1.76 -8.57 -22.19
CA GLU A 262 2.59 -7.49 -22.72
C GLU A 262 2.45 -6.24 -21.86
N LEU A 263 2.30 -6.41 -20.55
CA LEU A 263 2.19 -5.29 -19.62
C LEU A 263 3.51 -4.49 -19.57
N PRO A 264 3.44 -3.15 -19.56
CA PRO A 264 4.61 -2.31 -19.42
C PRO A 264 5.08 -2.30 -17.95
N GLU A 265 6.14 -1.55 -17.65
CA GLU A 265 6.55 -1.35 -16.26
C GLU A 265 5.46 -0.59 -15.47
N LEU A 266 4.88 -1.26 -14.47
CA LEU A 266 3.78 -0.73 -13.68
C LEU A 266 4.25 0.10 -12.48
N SER A 267 3.54 1.19 -12.21
CA SER A 267 3.66 1.94 -10.97
C SER A 267 3.06 1.14 -9.82
N GLN A 268 3.92 0.42 -9.09
CA GLN A 268 3.49 -0.55 -8.06
C GLN A 268 2.69 0.07 -6.90
N ASN A 269 2.78 1.39 -6.70
CA ASN A 269 1.99 2.11 -5.69
C ASN A 269 0.59 2.47 -6.18
N ARG A 270 0.30 2.26 -7.47
CA ARG A 270 -0.96 2.66 -8.08
C ARG A 270 -1.67 1.54 -8.79
N THR A 271 -0.95 0.53 -9.27
CA THR A 271 -1.55 -0.63 -9.93
C THR A 271 -0.55 -1.78 -9.85
N THR A 272 -0.97 -2.91 -9.27
CA THR A 272 -0.17 -4.14 -9.28
C THR A 272 -0.62 -5.07 -10.40
N LYS A 273 0.22 -6.04 -10.75
CA LYS A 273 -0.13 -7.04 -11.77
C LYS A 273 -1.33 -7.88 -11.34
N GLU A 274 -1.37 -8.29 -10.08
CA GLU A 274 -2.46 -9.09 -9.50
C GLU A 274 -3.79 -8.33 -9.55
N GLN A 275 -3.76 -7.00 -9.37
CA GLN A 275 -4.95 -6.16 -9.53
C GLN A 275 -5.42 -6.13 -10.99
N ILE A 276 -4.50 -6.09 -11.96
CA ILE A 276 -4.84 -6.17 -13.39
C ILE A 276 -5.40 -7.56 -13.74
N GLU A 277 -4.81 -8.63 -13.22
CA GLU A 277 -5.29 -10.01 -13.40
C GLU A 277 -6.74 -10.14 -12.90
N MET A 278 -7.02 -9.66 -11.68
CA MET A 278 -8.38 -9.57 -11.12
C MET A 278 -9.34 -8.79 -12.04
N CYS A 279 -8.88 -7.68 -12.63
CA CYS A 279 -9.69 -6.90 -13.57
C CYS A 279 -10.04 -7.69 -14.84
N PHE A 280 -9.08 -8.44 -15.40
CA PHE A 280 -9.32 -9.31 -16.55
C PHE A 280 -10.23 -10.50 -16.22
N GLU A 281 -10.12 -11.07 -15.01
CA GLU A 281 -11.02 -12.12 -14.55
C GLU A 281 -12.46 -11.62 -14.45
N CYS A 282 -12.67 -10.45 -13.86
CA CYS A 282 -13.98 -9.79 -13.84
C CYS A 282 -14.51 -9.57 -15.25
N TYR A 283 -13.68 -9.06 -16.17
CA TYR A 283 -14.09 -8.79 -17.55
C TYR A 283 -14.49 -10.06 -18.33
N LYS A 284 -13.92 -11.23 -18.01
CA LYS A 284 -14.31 -12.50 -18.63
C LYS A 284 -15.63 -13.04 -18.11
N ASN A 285 -15.96 -12.75 -16.85
CA ASN A 285 -17.12 -13.31 -16.14
C ASN A 285 -18.01 -12.20 -15.57
N VAL A 286 -18.24 -11.13 -16.33
CA VAL A 286 -18.88 -9.90 -15.81
C VAL A 286 -20.18 -10.23 -15.11
N ASP A 287 -21.06 -11.03 -15.71
CA ASP A 287 -22.40 -11.33 -15.17
C ASP A 287 -22.37 -12.12 -13.86
N GLU A 288 -21.37 -12.97 -13.67
CA GLU A 288 -21.21 -13.84 -12.48
C GLU A 288 -20.25 -13.26 -11.44
N TRP A 289 -19.60 -12.13 -11.73
CA TRP A 289 -18.58 -11.56 -10.85
C TRP A 289 -19.18 -11.06 -9.54
N GLU A 290 -18.70 -11.64 -8.43
CA GLU A 290 -18.93 -11.14 -7.08
C GLU A 290 -17.89 -10.08 -6.71
N VAL A 291 -18.35 -8.97 -6.15
CA VAL A 291 -17.46 -7.86 -5.73
C VAL A 291 -16.51 -8.35 -4.65
N ILE A 292 -15.20 -8.15 -4.86
CA ILE A 292 -14.17 -8.52 -3.90
C ILE A 292 -13.98 -7.40 -2.87
N PHE A 293 -13.99 -7.73 -1.58
CA PHE A 293 -13.68 -6.78 -0.50
C PHE A 293 -12.94 -7.45 0.66
N ASP A 294 -12.13 -6.69 1.42
CA ASP A 294 -11.25 -7.18 2.48
C ASP A 294 -11.30 -6.43 3.83
#